data_AF-A0A916ZSB7-F1
#
_entry.id   AF-A0A916ZSB7-F1
#
_cell.length_a   1.000
_cell.length_b   1.000
_cell.length_c   1.000
_cell.angle_alpha   90.00
_cell.angle_beta   90.00
_cell.angle_gamma   90.00
#
_symmetry.space_group_name_H-M   'P 1'
#
loop_
_entity.id
_entity.type
_entity.pdbx_description
1 polymer ?
#
loop_
_entity_poly.entity_id
_entity_poly.type
_entity_poly.pdbx_seq_one_letter_code
_entity_poly.pdbx_strand_id
1 'polypeptide(L)'
;MRGAVAVTARLDDVTILSGAESLTLYEFNTRTAKHYFCRICGIHTFHQRRSNPGEYGVNLACLAGMSPFDLAEVTVTDGVHHTSDSEDGKKRVVGVLRFMAGKTSPCV
;
A
#
# COMPACT_ATOMS: atom_id res chain seq x y z
N MET A 1 9.61 -1.38 -4.38
CA MET A 1 8.17 -1.26 -4.09
C MET A 1 7.41 -2.33 -4.87
N ARG A 2 6.51 -3.12 -4.26
CA ARG A 2 5.72 -4.15 -4.98
C ARG A 2 4.46 -3.58 -5.69
N GLY A 3 4.46 -2.27 -5.99
CA GLY A 3 3.43 -1.62 -6.82
C GLY A 3 2.03 -1.48 -6.22
N ALA A 4 1.81 -1.82 -4.94
CA ALA A 4 0.49 -1.70 -4.32
C ALA A 4 0.14 -0.23 -4.05
N VAL A 5 -1.10 0.16 -4.37
CA VAL A 5 -1.70 1.42 -3.92
C VAL A 5 -2.11 1.24 -2.46
N ALA A 6 -1.52 2.01 -1.56
CA ALA A 6 -1.78 1.90 -0.12
C ALA A 6 -2.61 3.08 0.38
N VAL A 7 -3.74 2.78 1.02
CA VAL A 7 -4.55 3.76 1.76
C VAL A 7 -4.20 3.74 3.24
N THR A 8 -4.42 4.86 3.94
CA THR A 8 -4.06 5.00 5.36
C THR A 8 -5.23 4.62 6.26
N ALA A 9 -4.93 3.93 7.36
CA ALA A 9 -5.83 3.70 8.48
C ALA A 9 -5.04 3.84 9.80
N ARG A 10 -5.70 4.23 10.89
CA ARG A 10 -5.08 4.20 12.24
C ARG A 10 -4.97 2.75 12.71
N LEU A 11 -4.09 2.48 13.67
CA LEU A 11 -3.94 1.11 14.21
C LEU A 11 -5.27 0.55 14.72
N ASP A 12 -6.01 1.35 15.49
CA ASP A 12 -7.26 0.93 16.13
C ASP A 12 -8.45 0.82 15.14
N ASP A 13 -8.28 1.29 13.90
CA ASP A 13 -9.29 1.17 12.85
C ASP A 13 -9.17 -0.13 12.04
N VAL A 14 -8.12 -0.94 12.28
CA VAL A 14 -7.87 -2.19 11.54
C VAL A 14 -7.87 -3.38 12.49
N THR A 15 -8.80 -4.32 12.26
CA THR A 15 -8.87 -5.59 13.00
C THR A 15 -8.66 -6.76 12.06
N ILE A 16 -7.76 -7.68 12.41
CA ILE A 16 -7.55 -8.93 11.68
C ILE A 16 -8.60 -9.94 12.18
N LEU A 17 -9.60 -10.24 11.34
CA LEU A 17 -10.67 -11.16 11.70
C LEU A 17 -10.27 -12.64 11.57
N SER A 18 -9.36 -12.96 10.63
CA SER A 18 -8.89 -14.32 10.35
C SER A 18 -7.58 -14.32 9.56
N GLY A 19 -6.91 -15.48 9.49
CA GLY A 19 -5.73 -15.68 8.64
C GLY A 19 -4.42 -15.09 9.19
N ALA A 20 -4.41 -14.69 10.47
CA ALA A 20 -3.22 -14.10 11.11
C ALA A 20 -2.02 -15.06 11.11
N GLU A 21 -2.25 -16.36 11.26
CA GLU A 21 -1.25 -17.43 11.20
C GLU A 21 -0.66 -17.65 9.80
N SER A 22 -1.34 -17.11 8.78
CA SER A 22 -0.91 -17.14 7.38
C SER A 22 -0.15 -15.87 6.96
N LEU A 23 -0.05 -14.87 7.85
CA LEU A 23 0.72 -13.65 7.60
C LEU A 23 2.20 -13.86 7.90
N THR A 24 3.05 -13.52 6.94
CA THR A 24 4.49 -13.40 7.12
C THR A 24 4.86 -11.95 7.37
N LEU A 25 5.57 -11.71 8.47
CA LEU A 25 6.19 -10.42 8.77
C LEU A 25 7.52 -10.27 8.03
N TYR A 26 7.67 -9.18 7.31
CA TYR A 26 8.91 -8.75 6.68
C TYR A 26 9.33 -7.38 7.23
N GLU A 27 10.56 -7.32 7.75
CA GLU A 27 11.19 -6.12 8.30
C GLU A 27 12.58 -5.98 7.67
N PHE A 28 13.01 -4.74 7.45
CA PHE A 28 14.34 -4.45 6.93
C PHE A 28 14.83 -3.08 7.44
N ASN A 29 16.11 -2.78 7.21
CA ASN A 29 16.76 -1.54 7.63
C ASN A 29 16.54 -1.27 9.14
N THR A 30 15.83 -0.18 9.50
CA THR A 30 15.57 0.20 10.91
C THR A 30 14.60 -0.73 11.64
N ARG A 31 13.96 -1.68 10.92
CA ARG A 31 12.94 -2.60 11.44
C ARG A 31 11.72 -1.90 12.07
N THR A 32 11.51 -0.62 11.76
CA THR A 32 10.36 0.15 12.26
C THR A 32 9.09 -0.17 11.47
N ALA A 33 9.20 -0.24 10.15
CA ALA A 33 8.09 -0.68 9.31
C ALA A 33 7.92 -2.19 9.40
N LYS A 34 6.67 -2.63 9.55
CA LYS A 34 6.28 -4.03 9.63
C LYS A 34 5.41 -4.36 8.45
N HIS A 35 5.93 -5.06 7.44
CA HIS A 35 5.19 -5.40 6.25
C HIS A 35 4.60 -6.81 6.36
N TYR A 36 3.30 -6.95 6.10
CA TYR A 36 2.60 -8.23 6.19
C TYR A 36 2.18 -8.73 4.81
N PHE A 37 2.51 -10.00 4.53
CA PHE A 37 2.18 -10.67 3.28
C PHE A 37 1.53 -12.03 3.59
N CYS A 38 0.55 -12.44 2.82
CA CYS A 38 0.02 -13.80 2.91
C CYS A 38 1.05 -14.80 2.37
N ARG A 39 1.48 -15.77 3.17
CA ARG A 39 2.44 -16.80 2.74
C ARG A 39 1.89 -17.79 1.72
N ILE A 40 0.57 -17.87 1.58
CA ILE A 40 -0.12 -18.82 0.70
C ILE A 40 -0.22 -18.26 -0.71
N CYS A 41 -0.73 -17.03 -0.87
CA CYS A 41 -0.93 -16.40 -2.18
C CYS A 41 0.10 -15.31 -2.52
N GLY A 42 0.95 -14.89 -1.58
CA GLY A 42 1.99 -13.89 -1.79
C GLY A 42 1.52 -12.43 -1.79
N ILE A 43 0.22 -12.17 -1.56
CA ILE A 43 -0.35 -10.82 -1.58
C ILE A 43 0.14 -10.00 -0.38
N HIS A 44 0.58 -8.77 -0.64
CA HIS A 44 0.80 -7.73 0.37
C HIS A 44 -0.54 -7.22 0.88
N THR A 45 -0.84 -7.43 2.15
CA THR A 45 -2.12 -7.05 2.73
C THR A 45 -2.06 -5.64 3.32
N PHE A 46 -1.19 -5.43 4.30
CA PHE A 46 -0.98 -4.15 4.95
C PHE A 46 0.43 -4.05 5.55
N HIS A 47 0.81 -2.86 5.99
CA HIS A 47 2.06 -2.66 6.72
C HIS A 47 1.95 -1.53 7.74
N GLN A 48 2.60 -1.67 8.89
CA GLN A 48 2.80 -0.57 9.83
C GLN A 48 3.84 0.39 9.24
N ARG A 49 3.51 1.68 9.14
CA ARG A 49 4.39 2.65 8.47
C ARG A 49 5.60 2.99 9.34
N ARG A 50 6.76 3.18 8.71
CA ARG A 50 7.95 3.74 9.38
C ARG A 50 7.77 5.23 9.69
N SER A 51 7.21 5.99 8.75
CA SER A 51 7.03 7.45 8.89
C SER A 51 6.07 7.83 10.02
N ASN A 52 5.06 6.99 10.27
CA ASN A 52 4.14 7.13 11.39
C ASN A 52 3.78 5.73 11.92
N PRO A 53 4.41 5.26 13.01
CA PRO A 53 4.10 3.96 13.59
C PRO A 53 2.65 3.82 14.10
N GLY A 54 1.90 4.91 14.26
CA GLY A 54 0.47 4.89 14.60
C GLY A 54 -0.47 4.62 13.42
N GLU A 55 0.08 4.32 12.23
CA GLU A 55 -0.70 4.11 11.02
C GLU A 55 -0.34 2.80 10.31
N TYR A 56 -1.37 2.21 9.71
CA TYR A 56 -1.24 1.20 8.68
C TYR A 56 -1.34 1.83 7.28
N GLY A 57 -0.55 1.29 6.35
CA GLY A 57 -0.84 1.36 4.93
C GLY A 57 -1.49 0.05 4.47
N VAL A 58 -2.77 0.10 4.12
CA VAL A 58 -3.56 -1.05 3.67
C VAL A 58 -3.58 -1.08 2.14
N ASN A 59 -3.35 -2.26 1.55
CA ASN A 59 -3.45 -2.43 0.11
C ASN A 59 -4.90 -2.24 -0.35
N LEU A 60 -5.13 -1.22 -1.18
CA LEU A 60 -6.46 -0.86 -1.70
C LEU A 60 -7.14 -2.05 -2.40
N ALA A 61 -6.37 -2.84 -3.15
CA ALA A 61 -6.89 -3.99 -3.90
C ALA A 61 -7.35 -5.16 -3.00
N CYS A 62 -7.09 -5.09 -1.69
CA CYS A 62 -7.61 -6.05 -0.71
C CYS A 62 -8.95 -5.61 -0.10
N LEU A 63 -9.42 -4.39 -0.39
CA LEU A 63 -10.70 -3.89 0.09
C LEU A 63 -11.83 -4.32 -0.85
N ALA A 64 -12.90 -4.87 -0.27
CA ALA A 64 -14.05 -5.34 -1.04
C ALA A 64 -14.67 -4.20 -1.88
N GLY A 65 -14.93 -4.48 -3.16
CA GLY A 65 -15.53 -3.51 -4.08
C GLY A 65 -14.58 -2.38 -4.51
N MET A 66 -13.28 -2.47 -4.20
CA MET A 66 -12.28 -1.48 -4.62
C MET A 66 -11.26 -2.08 -5.57
N SER A 67 -10.90 -1.29 -6.57
CA SER A 67 -9.86 -1.57 -7.55
C SER A 67 -8.93 -0.35 -7.66
N PRO A 68 -7.61 -0.55 -7.82
CA PRO A 68 -6.71 0.54 -8.18
C PRO A 68 -7.11 1.28 -9.48
N PHE A 69 -7.86 0.61 -10.35
CA PHE A 69 -8.37 1.17 -11.60
C PHE A 69 -9.60 2.08 -11.41
N ASP A 70 -10.19 2.10 -10.22
CA ASP A 70 -11.26 3.06 -9.89
C ASP A 70 -10.70 4.47 -9.65
N LEU A 71 -9.37 4.59 -9.47
CA LEU A 71 -8.68 5.86 -9.30
C LEU A 71 -8.26 6.41 -10.67
N ALA A 72 -8.69 7.64 -10.97
CA ALA A 72 -8.26 8.33 -12.18
C ALA A 72 -6.73 8.50 -12.23
N GLU A 73 -6.13 8.82 -11.08
CA GLU A 73 -4.70 9.01 -10.97
C GLU A 73 -4.15 8.67 -9.58
N VAL A 74 -2.88 8.27 -9.54
CA VAL A 74 -2.14 7.91 -8.32
C VAL A 74 -0.73 8.50 -8.40
N THR A 75 -0.33 9.27 -7.39
CA THR A 75 1.04 9.79 -7.28
C THR A 75 2.04 8.66 -7.02
N VAL A 76 3.17 8.68 -7.71
CA VAL A 76 4.26 7.70 -7.55
C VAL A 76 5.44 8.35 -6.83
N THR A 77 5.91 7.72 -5.76
CA THR A 77 7.16 8.09 -5.08
C THR A 77 8.32 7.26 -5.61
N ASP A 78 9.55 7.77 -5.52
CA ASP A 78 10.75 7.09 -6.06
C ASP A 78 11.00 5.68 -5.50
N GLY A 79 10.50 5.39 -4.29
CA GLY A 79 10.66 4.09 -3.63
C GLY A 79 12.09 3.80 -3.16
N VAL A 80 12.98 4.79 -3.18
CA VAL A 80 14.39 4.69 -2.79
C VAL A 80 14.66 5.54 -1.56
N HIS A 81 14.15 6.78 -1.54
CA HIS A 81 14.40 7.72 -0.45
C HIS A 81 13.17 7.79 0.45
N HIS A 82 13.30 7.30 1.68
CA HIS A 82 12.23 7.39 2.66
C HIS A 82 12.22 8.78 3.30
N THR A 83 11.03 9.33 3.55
CA THR A 83 10.87 10.70 4.07
C THR A 83 11.53 10.92 5.43
N SER A 84 11.56 9.90 6.28
CA SER A 84 12.27 9.96 7.57
C SER A 84 13.81 10.02 7.45
N ASP A 85 14.37 9.87 6.24
CA ASP A 85 15.81 10.01 5.99
C ASP A 85 16.17 11.37 5.37
N SER A 86 15.20 12.21 5.03
CA SER A 86 15.42 13.53 4.42
C SER A 86 15.18 14.66 5.42
N GLU A 87 15.99 15.73 5.34
CA GLU A 87 15.89 16.89 6.25
C GLU A 87 14.54 17.61 6.13
N ASP A 88 13.93 17.61 4.94
CA ASP A 88 12.65 18.25 4.68
C ASP A 88 11.43 17.39 5.03
N GLY A 89 11.62 16.09 5.32
CA GLY A 89 10.55 15.15 5.61
C GLY A 89 9.57 14.91 4.46
N LYS A 90 9.86 15.36 3.23
CA LYS A 90 8.90 15.33 2.11
C LYS A 90 9.01 14.06 1.28
N LYS A 91 7.86 13.57 0.83
CA LYS A 91 7.81 12.48 -0.16
C LYS A 91 8.36 12.98 -1.49
N ARG A 92 9.35 12.29 -2.04
CA ARG A 92 9.84 12.55 -3.39
C ARG A 92 8.91 11.91 -4.42
N VAL A 93 7.99 12.70 -4.94
CA VAL A 93 7.10 12.32 -6.05
C VAL A 93 7.89 12.35 -7.35
N VAL A 94 7.87 11.25 -8.10
CA VAL A 94 8.58 11.09 -9.38
C VAL A 94 7.65 11.00 -10.58
N GLY A 95 6.34 10.91 -10.34
CA GLY A 95 5.37 10.87 -11.41
C GLY A 95 3.96 10.59 -10.92
N VAL A 96 3.07 10.35 -11.88
CA VAL A 96 1.66 10.04 -11.67
C VAL A 96 1.29 8.88 -12.60
N LEU A 97 0.70 7.82 -12.05
CA LEU A 97 0.04 6.78 -12.84
C LEU A 97 -1.38 7.23 -13.10
N ARG A 98 -1.81 7.22 -14.37
CA ARG A 98 -3.16 7.57 -14.78
C ARG A 98 -3.83 6.36 -15.41
N PHE A 99 -5.03 6.01 -14.93
CA PHE A 99 -5.86 5.00 -15.56
C PHE A 99 -6.71 5.65 -16.65
N MET A 100 -6.68 5.06 -17.85
CA MET A 100 -7.49 5.48 -18.99
C MET A 100 -8.35 4.27 -19.39
N ALA A 101 -9.64 4.31 -19.07
CA ALA A 101 -10.55 3.25 -19.45
C ALA A 101 -10.57 3.11 -20.98
N GLY A 102 -10.51 1.87 -21.47
CA GLY A 102 -10.77 1.59 -22.88
C GLY A 102 -12.20 1.98 -23.23
N LYS A 103 -12.46 2.32 -24.50
CA LYS A 103 -13.84 2.47 -24.99
C LYS A 103 -14.55 1.15 -24.71
N THR A 104 -15.58 1.17 -23.87
CA THR A 104 -16.50 0.04 -23.74
C THR A 104 -17.18 -0.11 -25.09
N SER A 105 -16.81 -1.11 -25.89
CA SER A 105 -17.70 -1.58 -26.95
C SER A 105 -19.02 -1.92 -26.27
N PRO A 106 -20.17 -1.41 -26.73
CA PRO A 106 -21.44 -1.89 -26.20
C PRO A 106 -21.45 -3.41 -26.41
N CYS A 107 -21.67 -4.16 -25.33
CA CYS A 107 -21.96 -5.57 -25.44
C CYS A 107 -23.15 -5.70 -26.39
N VAL A 108 -22.91 -6.29 -27.57
CA VAL A 108 -23.95 -6.69 -28.52
C VAL A 108 -24.68 -7.91 -27.97
#